data_AF-A0A964QYC3-F1
#
_entry.id   AF-A0A964QYC3-F1
#
_cell.length_a   1.000
_cell.length_b   1.000
_cell.length_c   1.000
_cell.angle_alpha   90.00
_cell.angle_beta   90.00
_cell.angle_gamma   90.00
#
_symmetry.space_group_name_H-M   'P 1'
#
loop_
_entity.id
_entity.type
_entity.pdbx_description
1 polymer ?
#
loop_
_entity_poly.entity_id
_entity_poly.type
_entity_poly.pdbx_seq_one_letter_code
_entity_poly.pdbx_strand_id
1 'polypeptide(L)'
;MDEGRLRSGELAIRPKRGGSFAAGYSCHASRLARQLLTMLLENLTWPEVKKLKLANKVVVLPLGSFEQHGPHLPLTTDTDLVTAVARGIERKRPKQILCLPTLWPGHSTHHLFFPGTLSVSQMPYIQLVIELCRSIVKFGAKKVFLLNGHGGNDVPVRAALRELKTEFPKVKFVFASYWSLAAQSIKNVRESELGGLGHACEMETSVMLHLHPDRVKLRLAKRDGPKHKDAYRKSDMQYGRPVYFVNEFQEVTKTGTIGHPDLATAEKGKRFLDAVVKDVTTFVDGFVKW
;
A
#
# COMPACT_ATOMS: atom_id res chain seq x y z
N MET A 1 -22.15 49.34 50.97
CA MET A 1 -23.12 50.45 50.98
C MET A 1 -23.31 50.81 49.52
N ASP A 2 -24.42 50.56 48.83
CA ASP A 2 -25.79 50.33 49.28
C ASP A 2 -26.59 49.59 48.18
N GLU A 3 -27.67 48.94 48.60
CA GLU A 3 -28.60 48.10 47.83
C GLU A 3 -29.54 48.91 46.93
N GLY A 4 -30.22 48.26 45.96
CA GLY A 4 -31.23 48.95 45.14
C GLY A 4 -32.01 48.11 44.13
N ARG A 5 -32.88 47.25 44.63
CA ARG A 5 -33.95 46.43 44.00
C ARG A 5 -34.82 47.13 42.93
N LEU A 6 -35.34 46.38 41.93
CA LEU A 6 -36.70 46.48 41.31
C LEU A 6 -36.95 45.21 40.43
N ARG A 7 -37.71 44.20 40.88
CA ARG A 7 -39.12 43.83 40.53
C ARG A 7 -39.42 43.69 39.02
N SER A 8 -39.51 42.46 38.49
CA SER A 8 -40.69 41.57 38.37
C SER A 8 -41.65 41.91 37.22
N GLY A 9 -41.69 41.03 36.21
CA GLY A 9 -42.73 40.96 35.18
C GLY A 9 -42.85 39.53 34.66
N GLU A 10 -43.94 38.85 35.03
CA GLU A 10 -44.31 37.51 34.56
C GLU A 10 -44.79 37.56 33.11
N LEU A 11 -44.42 36.55 32.30
CA LEU A 11 -45.30 36.06 31.25
C LEU A 11 -45.17 34.53 31.16
N ALA A 12 -46.26 33.87 31.54
CA ALA A 12 -46.42 32.43 31.56
C ALA A 12 -46.47 31.83 30.15
N ILE A 13 -45.72 30.75 29.90
CA ILE A 13 -45.97 29.82 28.79
C ILE A 13 -45.91 28.38 29.33
N ARG A 14 -47.03 27.67 29.12
CA ARG A 14 -47.36 26.31 29.57
C ARG A 14 -46.37 25.23 29.08
N PRO A 15 -46.20 24.11 29.80
CA PRO A 15 -45.39 23.00 29.34
C PRO A 15 -46.18 22.14 28.34
N LYS A 16 -45.69 22.03 27.09
CA LYS A 16 -46.15 20.99 26.17
C LYS A 16 -45.47 19.66 26.54
N ARG A 17 -46.28 18.69 26.96
CA ARG A 17 -45.93 17.27 27.01
C ARG A 17 -45.71 16.74 25.59
N GLY A 18 -44.80 15.78 25.46
CA GLY A 18 -44.81 14.78 24.38
C GLY A 18 -43.80 15.02 23.27
N GLY A 19 -42.59 14.49 23.45
CA GLY A 19 -41.58 14.39 22.41
C GLY A 19 -40.68 13.20 22.69
N SER A 20 -41.00 12.06 22.08
CA SER A 20 -40.24 10.82 22.09
C SER A 20 -38.77 11.05 21.70
N PHE A 21 -37.84 10.88 22.65
CA PHE A 21 -36.42 10.71 22.37
C PHE A 21 -36.17 9.26 21.93
N ALA A 22 -36.50 8.94 20.69
CA ALA A 22 -36.16 7.65 20.10
C ALA A 22 -35.84 7.81 18.60
N ALA A 23 -34.82 8.61 18.28
CA ALA A 23 -34.28 8.67 16.93
C ALA A 23 -32.80 9.11 16.98
N GLY A 24 -31.91 8.18 17.36
CA GLY A 24 -30.47 8.46 17.39
C GLY A 24 -29.55 7.24 17.27
N TYR A 25 -30.06 6.03 17.54
CA TYR A 25 -29.19 4.84 17.62
C TYR A 25 -28.98 4.10 16.28
N SER A 26 -29.71 4.42 15.21
CA SER A 26 -29.61 3.66 13.95
C SER A 26 -28.40 4.07 13.07
N CYS A 27 -27.89 5.30 13.21
CA CYS A 27 -26.74 5.78 12.43
C CYS A 27 -25.39 5.25 12.96
N HIS A 28 -25.26 5.11 14.29
CA HIS A 28 -24.05 4.53 14.90
C HIS A 28 -23.94 3.02 14.67
N ALA A 29 -25.04 2.29 14.74
CA ALA A 29 -25.04 0.84 14.48
C ALA A 29 -24.64 0.51 13.03
N SER A 30 -25.03 1.33 12.04
CA SER A 30 -24.66 1.11 10.63
C SER A 30 -23.20 1.45 10.33
N ARG A 31 -22.62 2.44 11.03
CA ARG A 31 -21.19 2.78 10.95
C ARG A 31 -20.31 1.76 11.65
N LEU A 32 -20.72 1.27 12.83
CA LEU A 32 -20.08 0.16 13.54
C LEU A 32 -20.19 -1.16 12.75
N ALA A 33 -21.35 -1.45 12.15
CA ALA A 33 -21.51 -2.61 11.28
C ALA A 33 -20.62 -2.53 10.02
N ARG A 34 -20.43 -1.33 9.45
CA ARG A 34 -19.47 -1.08 8.35
C ARG A 34 -18.00 -1.15 8.78
N GLN A 35 -17.67 -0.70 9.99
CA GLN A 35 -16.31 -0.83 10.56
C GLN A 35 -15.98 -2.29 10.89
N LEU A 36 -16.97 -3.08 11.32
CA LEU A 36 -16.86 -4.53 11.51
C LEU A 36 -16.74 -5.32 10.18
N LEU A 37 -16.93 -4.67 9.03
CA LEU A 37 -16.84 -5.27 7.70
C LEU A 37 -15.47 -5.12 7.02
N THR A 38 -14.58 -4.26 7.54
CA THR A 38 -13.23 -4.08 6.98
C THR A 38 -12.18 -4.79 7.83
N MET A 39 -11.44 -5.74 7.26
CA MET A 39 -10.30 -6.39 7.91
C MET A 39 -9.01 -5.60 7.72
N LEU A 40 -9.05 -4.32 8.13
CA LEU A 40 -7.91 -3.43 8.19
C LEU A 40 -7.52 -3.27 9.65
N LEU A 41 -6.30 -3.67 10.02
CA LEU A 41 -5.85 -3.67 11.40
C LEU A 41 -5.87 -2.26 12.01
N GLU A 42 -5.60 -1.20 11.22
CA GLU A 42 -5.68 0.19 11.69
C GLU A 42 -7.06 0.62 12.23
N ASN A 43 -8.12 -0.11 11.85
CA ASN A 43 -9.50 0.20 12.25
C ASN A 43 -10.01 -0.68 13.39
N LEU A 44 -9.21 -1.61 13.90
CA LEU A 44 -9.61 -2.58 14.92
C LEU A 44 -8.99 -2.26 16.27
N THR A 45 -9.75 -2.47 17.33
CA THR A 45 -9.26 -2.46 18.70
C THR A 45 -8.58 -3.79 19.05
N TRP A 46 -7.62 -3.78 19.98
CA TRP A 46 -6.93 -5.01 20.37
C TRP A 46 -7.87 -6.15 20.87
N PRO A 47 -9.02 -5.90 21.54
CA PRO A 47 -9.96 -6.95 21.88
C PRO A 47 -10.68 -7.55 20.66
N GLU A 48 -10.93 -6.75 19.62
CA GLU A 48 -11.47 -7.24 18.34
C GLU A 48 -10.44 -8.12 17.63
N VAL A 49 -9.17 -7.69 17.61
CA VAL A 49 -8.07 -8.49 17.05
C VAL A 49 -7.94 -9.84 17.76
N LYS A 50 -8.05 -9.87 19.10
CA LYS A 50 -8.02 -11.12 19.88
C LYS A 50 -9.12 -12.11 19.49
N LYS A 51 -10.27 -11.63 18.99
CA LYS A 51 -11.38 -12.46 18.50
C LYS A 51 -11.14 -12.96 17.07
N LEU A 52 -10.22 -12.36 16.32
CA LEU A 52 -9.84 -12.85 15.00
C LEU A 52 -9.07 -14.16 15.17
N LYS A 53 -9.63 -15.26 14.67
CA LYS A 53 -8.92 -16.55 14.57
C LYS A 53 -7.81 -16.44 13.50
N LEU A 54 -6.71 -15.74 13.80
CA LEU A 54 -5.64 -15.40 12.84
C LEU A 54 -4.96 -16.63 12.23
N ALA A 55 -5.00 -17.78 12.90
CA ALA A 55 -4.53 -19.05 12.35
C ALA A 55 -5.28 -19.44 11.05
N ASN A 56 -6.53 -18.99 10.88
CA ASN A 56 -7.37 -19.28 9.72
C ASN A 56 -7.33 -18.18 8.65
N LYS A 57 -6.55 -17.13 8.86
CA LYS A 57 -6.45 -15.98 7.94
C LYS A 57 -5.08 -15.89 7.31
N VAL A 58 -5.01 -15.21 6.17
CA VAL A 58 -3.76 -14.68 5.62
C VAL A 58 -3.58 -13.27 6.18
N VAL A 59 -2.47 -13.05 6.89
CA VAL A 59 -2.10 -11.72 7.37
C VAL A 59 -1.24 -11.06 6.30
N VAL A 60 -1.73 -9.98 5.71
CA VAL A 60 -1.06 -9.25 4.62
C VAL A 60 -0.37 -8.02 5.21
N LEU A 61 0.94 -7.93 5.06
CA LEU A 61 1.75 -6.76 5.39
C LEU A 61 2.16 -6.07 4.08
N PRO A 62 1.54 -4.94 3.71
CA PRO A 62 1.96 -4.18 2.53
C PRO A 62 3.24 -3.41 2.84
N LEU A 63 4.20 -3.45 1.92
CA LEU A 63 5.51 -2.78 2.04
C LEU A 63 5.64 -1.73 0.94
N GLY A 64 5.67 -0.46 1.32
CA GLY A 64 5.83 0.67 0.42
C GLY A 64 7.24 1.24 0.46
N SER A 65 7.30 2.54 0.21
CA SER A 65 8.49 3.38 0.32
C SER A 65 8.11 4.87 0.41
N PHE A 66 9.10 5.70 0.71
CA PHE A 66 9.05 7.16 0.64
C PHE A 66 10.24 7.69 -0.16
N GLU A 67 10.06 7.89 -1.45
CA GLU A 67 11.16 8.12 -2.39
C GLU A 67 10.76 8.98 -3.60
N GLN A 68 11.75 9.60 -4.23
CA GLN A 68 11.56 10.34 -5.47
C GLN A 68 10.80 9.50 -6.51
N HIS A 69 9.84 10.09 -7.22
CA HIS A 69 9.14 9.47 -8.34
C HIS A 69 9.07 10.44 -9.52
N GLY A 70 10.26 10.91 -9.93
CA GLY A 70 10.39 11.94 -10.93
C GLY A 70 9.75 13.27 -10.51
N PRO A 71 9.70 14.25 -11.42
CA PRO A 71 9.15 15.57 -11.11
C PRO A 71 7.62 15.60 -10.98
N HIS A 72 6.92 14.56 -11.44
CA HIS A 72 5.45 14.58 -11.61
C HIS A 72 4.66 13.84 -10.52
N LEU A 73 5.25 12.90 -9.78
CA LEU A 73 4.54 12.11 -8.77
C LEU A 73 4.93 12.49 -7.33
N PRO A 74 4.07 12.20 -6.35
CA PRO A 74 4.41 12.39 -4.94
C PRO A 74 5.38 11.31 -4.43
N LEU A 75 6.10 11.63 -3.35
CA LEU A 75 7.09 10.75 -2.71
C LEU A 75 6.49 9.47 -2.11
N THR A 76 5.17 9.41 -1.95
CA THR A 76 4.43 8.28 -1.37
C THR A 76 3.94 7.28 -2.41
N THR A 77 4.33 7.41 -3.69
CA THR A 77 3.73 6.64 -4.79
C THR A 77 3.70 5.13 -4.51
N ASP A 78 4.82 4.52 -4.11
CA ASP A 78 4.85 3.09 -3.76
C ASP A 78 3.90 2.71 -2.63
N THR A 79 3.86 3.55 -1.59
CA THR A 79 2.99 3.40 -0.43
C THR A 79 1.52 3.50 -0.86
N ASP A 80 1.15 4.49 -1.67
CA ASP A 80 -0.22 4.71 -2.15
C ASP A 80 -0.69 3.52 -3.01
N LEU A 81 0.16 3.07 -3.93
CA LEU A 81 -0.13 1.96 -4.84
C LEU A 81 -0.31 0.63 -4.10
N VAL A 82 0.66 0.23 -3.26
CA VAL A 82 0.59 -1.05 -2.56
C VAL A 82 -0.56 -1.06 -1.54
N THR A 83 -0.88 0.09 -0.95
CA THR A 83 -2.05 0.27 -0.08
C THR A 83 -3.35 0.05 -0.86
N ALA A 84 -3.46 0.64 -2.05
CA ALA A 84 -4.63 0.47 -2.91
C ALA A 84 -4.82 -1.00 -3.33
N VAL A 85 -3.72 -1.70 -3.66
CA VAL A 85 -3.75 -3.14 -3.97
C VAL A 85 -4.19 -3.95 -2.75
N ALA A 86 -3.58 -3.74 -1.58
CA ALA A 86 -3.91 -4.45 -0.34
C ALA A 86 -5.40 -4.28 0.02
N ARG A 87 -5.90 -3.04 -0.01
CA ARG A 87 -7.32 -2.73 0.24
C ARG A 87 -8.23 -3.33 -0.84
N GLY A 88 -7.78 -3.42 -2.09
CA GLY A 88 -8.52 -4.09 -3.15
C GLY A 88 -8.71 -5.59 -2.90
N ILE A 89 -7.67 -6.27 -2.43
CA ILE A 89 -7.73 -7.69 -2.07
C ILE A 89 -8.63 -7.89 -0.85
N GLU A 90 -8.50 -7.02 0.15
CA GLU A 90 -9.33 -7.04 1.37
C GLU A 90 -10.81 -6.96 1.02
N ARG A 91 -11.22 -5.99 0.20
CA ARG A 91 -12.62 -5.86 -0.25
C ARG A 91 -13.14 -7.12 -0.94
N LYS A 92 -12.27 -7.86 -1.65
CA LYS A 92 -12.64 -9.12 -2.30
C LYS A 92 -12.69 -10.29 -1.32
N ARG A 93 -11.93 -10.27 -0.22
CA ARG A 93 -11.76 -11.40 0.72
C ARG A 93 -11.81 -10.98 2.21
N PRO A 94 -12.84 -10.23 2.66
CA PRO A 94 -12.89 -9.66 4.01
C PRO A 94 -13.05 -10.72 5.11
N LYS A 95 -13.33 -11.99 4.78
CA LYS A 95 -13.37 -13.08 5.78
C LYS A 95 -12.05 -13.83 5.89
N GLN A 96 -11.20 -13.79 4.87
CA GLN A 96 -10.03 -14.65 4.75
C GLN A 96 -8.71 -13.93 5.03
N ILE A 97 -8.68 -12.60 4.91
CA ILE A 97 -7.46 -11.83 5.14
C ILE A 97 -7.59 -10.85 6.30
N LEU A 98 -6.44 -10.39 6.79
CA LEU A 98 -6.28 -9.20 7.62
C LEU A 98 -5.15 -8.38 7.00
N CYS A 99 -5.41 -7.15 6.59
CA CYS A 99 -4.39 -6.23 6.11
C CYS A 99 -3.86 -5.39 7.27
N LEU A 100 -2.54 -5.32 7.37
CA LEU A 100 -1.85 -4.42 8.28
C LEU A 100 -1.73 -3.01 7.66
N PRO A 101 -1.46 -1.99 8.49
CA PRO A 101 -1.05 -0.69 7.97
C PRO A 101 0.16 -0.87 7.06
N THR A 102 0.15 -0.19 5.91
CA THR A 102 1.27 -0.23 4.97
C THR A 102 2.52 0.32 5.65
N LEU A 103 3.60 -0.45 5.60
CA LEU A 103 4.92 0.00 6.04
C LEU A 103 5.44 1.00 5.01
N TRP A 104 5.26 2.29 5.29
CA TRP A 104 5.72 3.37 4.43
C TRP A 104 7.25 3.53 4.34
N PRO A 105 8.08 3.28 5.39
CA PRO A 105 9.52 3.34 5.21
C PRO A 105 10.00 2.10 4.45
N GLY A 106 10.81 2.30 3.44
CA GLY A 106 11.41 1.23 2.63
C GLY A 106 12.93 1.29 2.62
N HIS A 107 13.55 0.35 1.89
CA HIS A 107 14.97 0.40 1.58
C HIS A 107 15.21 1.04 0.21
N SER A 108 15.49 2.35 0.22
CA SER A 108 15.56 3.20 -1.00
C SER A 108 16.83 4.03 -1.02
N THR A 109 17.94 3.48 -0.54
CA THR A 109 19.22 4.22 -0.46
C THR A 109 19.68 4.71 -1.84
N HIS A 110 19.35 3.96 -2.88
CA HIS A 110 19.63 4.30 -4.28
C HIS A 110 18.86 5.52 -4.81
N HIS A 111 17.91 6.07 -4.04
CA HIS A 111 17.17 7.31 -4.36
C HIS A 111 17.65 8.52 -3.55
N LEU A 112 18.64 8.38 -2.64
CA LEU A 112 19.04 9.44 -1.71
C LEU A 112 19.67 10.67 -2.37
N PHE A 113 20.15 10.55 -3.60
CA PHE A 113 20.62 11.69 -4.39
C PHE A 113 19.50 12.73 -4.63
N PHE A 114 18.25 12.29 -4.73
CA PHE A 114 17.11 13.16 -4.99
C PHE A 114 16.48 13.62 -3.66
N PRO A 115 16.30 14.95 -3.46
CA PRO A 115 15.75 15.49 -2.22
C PRO A 115 14.35 14.95 -1.89
N GLY A 116 14.12 14.70 -0.60
CA GLY A 116 12.83 14.26 -0.07
C GLY A 116 12.74 12.75 0.17
N THR A 117 13.61 11.93 -0.42
CA THR A 117 13.68 10.50 -0.10
C THR A 117 14.00 10.27 1.37
N LEU A 118 13.19 9.46 2.06
CA LEU A 118 13.43 9.01 3.42
C LEU A 118 13.59 7.49 3.40
N SER A 119 14.81 7.02 3.63
CA SER A 119 15.18 5.61 3.43
C SER A 119 15.77 4.99 4.69
N VAL A 120 15.44 3.72 4.92
CA VAL A 120 16.08 2.89 5.94
C VAL A 120 17.24 2.14 5.30
N SER A 121 18.41 2.16 5.95
CA SER A 121 19.54 1.35 5.48
C SER A 121 19.23 -0.14 5.58
N GLN A 122 19.93 -0.96 4.80
CA GLN A 122 19.55 -2.36 4.58
C GLN A 122 19.40 -3.16 5.88
N MET A 123 20.40 -3.10 6.78
CA MET A 123 20.40 -3.91 8.00
C MET A 123 19.28 -3.54 8.98
N PRO A 124 19.05 -2.25 9.32
CA PRO A 124 17.88 -1.86 10.10
C PRO A 124 16.55 -2.22 9.44
N TYR A 125 16.44 -2.18 8.11
CA TYR A 125 15.21 -2.57 7.42
C TYR A 125 14.93 -4.07 7.52
N ILE A 126 15.96 -4.91 7.39
CA ILE A 126 15.86 -6.37 7.67
C ILE A 126 15.33 -6.59 9.09
N GLN A 127 15.93 -5.92 10.08
CA GLN A 127 15.52 -6.06 11.48
C GLN A 127 14.07 -5.61 11.69
N LEU A 128 13.68 -4.48 11.10
CA LEU A 128 12.31 -3.97 11.19
C LEU A 128 11.28 -4.99 10.67
N VAL A 129 11.54 -5.59 9.51
CA VAL A 129 10.65 -6.62 8.93
C VAL A 129 10.58 -7.85 9.83
N ILE A 130 11.71 -8.28 10.40
CA ILE A 130 11.76 -9.39 11.36
C ILE A 130 10.90 -9.09 12.59
N GLU A 131 11.07 -7.93 13.22
CA GLU A 131 10.34 -7.56 14.44
C GLU A 131 8.82 -7.45 14.22
N LEU A 132 8.41 -6.89 13.07
CA LEU A 132 7.00 -6.85 12.70
C LEU A 132 6.44 -8.26 12.48
N CYS A 133 7.18 -9.15 11.82
CA CYS A 133 6.77 -10.53 11.62
C CYS A 133 6.71 -11.33 12.93
N ARG A 134 7.65 -11.13 13.86
CA ARG A 134 7.61 -11.71 15.21
C ARG A 134 6.32 -11.30 15.93
N SER A 135 5.95 -10.02 15.86
CA SER A 135 4.70 -9.53 16.43
C SER A 135 3.47 -10.18 15.79
N ILE A 136 3.43 -10.29 14.45
CA ILE A 136 2.36 -10.95 13.70
C ILE A 136 2.21 -12.42 14.11
N VAL A 137 3.31 -13.16 14.23
CA VAL A 137 3.30 -14.56 14.66
C VAL A 137 2.84 -14.70 16.11
N LYS A 138 3.26 -13.79 16.99
CA LYS A 138 2.83 -13.73 18.39
C LYS A 138 1.32 -13.53 18.52
N PHE A 139 0.68 -12.83 17.57
CA PHE A 139 -0.78 -12.70 17.50
C PHE A 139 -1.50 -14.00 17.05
N GLY A 140 -0.75 -15.03 16.66
CA GLY A 140 -1.29 -16.34 16.27
C GLY A 140 -1.39 -16.57 14.77
N ALA A 141 -0.83 -15.67 13.94
CA ALA A 141 -0.81 -15.86 12.49
C ALA A 141 0.00 -17.10 12.08
N LYS A 142 -0.52 -17.84 11.10
CA LYS A 142 0.17 -19.01 10.50
C LYS A 142 0.54 -18.82 9.04
N LYS A 143 -0.07 -17.84 8.37
CA LYS A 143 0.16 -17.44 6.98
C LYS A 143 0.37 -15.95 6.93
N VAL A 144 1.57 -15.53 6.54
CA VAL A 144 1.97 -14.12 6.46
C VAL A 144 2.42 -13.83 5.04
N PHE A 145 1.76 -12.87 4.39
CA PHE A 145 2.08 -12.42 3.05
C PHE A 145 2.63 -10.99 3.11
N LEU A 146 3.90 -10.84 2.73
CA LEU A 146 4.53 -9.54 2.57
C LEU A 146 4.33 -9.10 1.11
N LEU A 147 3.39 -8.17 0.90
CA LEU A 147 3.02 -7.66 -0.40
C LEU A 147 3.89 -6.45 -0.72
N ASN A 148 4.77 -6.58 -1.71
CA ASN A 148 5.76 -5.56 -2.00
C ASN A 148 5.30 -4.54 -3.06
N GLY A 149 5.56 -3.28 -2.75
CA GLY A 149 5.31 -2.11 -3.56
C GLY A 149 6.55 -1.37 -4.06
N HIS A 150 7.75 -1.75 -3.60
CA HIS A 150 9.00 -1.08 -3.96
C HIS A 150 10.13 -2.06 -4.32
N GLY A 151 10.85 -1.81 -5.42
CA GLY A 151 11.93 -2.68 -5.89
C GLY A 151 13.06 -2.88 -4.87
N GLY A 152 13.45 -1.83 -4.16
CA GLY A 152 14.55 -1.86 -3.18
C GLY A 152 14.31 -2.77 -1.98
N ASN A 153 13.05 -3.09 -1.68
CA ASN A 153 12.71 -3.97 -0.58
C ASN A 153 13.00 -5.45 -0.87
N ASP A 154 13.21 -5.86 -2.13
CA ASP A 154 13.28 -7.27 -2.53
C ASP A 154 14.37 -8.06 -1.80
N VAL A 155 15.61 -7.59 -1.86
CA VAL A 155 16.76 -8.24 -1.21
C VAL A 155 16.63 -8.31 0.31
N PRO A 156 16.43 -7.19 1.04
CA PRO A 156 16.35 -7.24 2.49
C PRO A 156 15.15 -8.05 3.01
N VAL A 157 13.99 -7.99 2.35
CA VAL A 157 12.82 -8.78 2.79
C VAL A 157 13.06 -10.27 2.61
N ARG A 158 13.67 -10.70 1.50
CA ARG A 158 14.04 -12.11 1.30
C ARG A 158 15.03 -12.60 2.36
N ALA A 159 16.01 -11.76 2.73
CA ALA A 159 16.94 -12.06 3.82
C ALA A 159 16.20 -12.24 5.15
N ALA A 160 15.32 -11.30 5.51
CA ALA A 160 14.49 -11.39 6.71
C ALA A 160 13.63 -12.67 6.75
N LEU A 161 13.01 -13.03 5.64
CA LEU A 161 12.16 -14.23 5.57
C LEU A 161 12.94 -15.54 5.74
N ARG A 162 14.21 -15.58 5.31
CA ARG A 162 15.07 -16.75 5.51
C ARG A 162 15.38 -16.98 6.99
N GLU A 163 15.59 -15.91 7.75
CA GLU A 163 15.78 -15.96 9.20
C GLU A 163 14.48 -16.37 9.91
N LEU A 164 13.39 -15.67 9.62
CA LEU A 164 12.06 -15.94 10.20
C LEU A 164 11.58 -17.37 9.95
N LYS A 165 11.91 -17.97 8.80
CA LYS A 165 11.52 -19.35 8.52
C LYS A 165 12.24 -20.35 9.41
N THR A 166 13.50 -20.08 9.75
CA THR A 166 14.29 -20.90 10.68
C THR A 166 13.73 -20.75 12.10
N GLU A 167 13.39 -19.52 12.51
CA GLU A 167 12.80 -19.24 13.82
C GLU A 167 11.38 -19.82 13.98
N PHE A 168 10.55 -19.75 12.93
CA PHE A 168 9.16 -20.19 12.93
C PHE A 168 8.86 -21.24 11.84
N PRO A 169 9.33 -22.49 12.01
CA PRO A 169 9.28 -23.51 10.96
C PRO A 169 7.85 -23.90 10.53
N LYS A 170 6.86 -23.71 11.41
CA LYS A 170 5.44 -23.99 11.14
C LYS A 170 4.67 -22.82 10.50
N VAL A 171 5.26 -21.63 10.43
CA VAL A 171 4.64 -20.46 9.79
C VAL A 171 5.01 -20.44 8.31
N LYS A 172 4.05 -20.06 7.48
CA LYS A 172 4.24 -19.83 6.05
C LYS A 172 4.41 -18.35 5.81
N PHE A 173 5.64 -17.95 5.52
CA PHE A 173 5.95 -16.61 5.02
C PHE A 173 6.06 -16.66 3.50
N VAL A 174 5.39 -15.73 2.83
CA VAL A 174 5.47 -15.56 1.39
C VAL A 174 5.70 -14.08 1.10
N PHE A 175 6.47 -13.81 0.05
CA PHE A 175 6.81 -12.46 -0.39
C PHE A 175 6.69 -12.38 -1.90
N ALA A 176 6.03 -11.33 -2.38
CA ALA A 176 5.95 -11.06 -3.80
C ALA A 176 5.66 -9.58 -4.03
N SER A 177 6.25 -9.03 -5.08
CA SER A 177 5.82 -7.75 -5.61
C SER A 177 4.52 -7.90 -6.39
N TYR A 178 3.63 -6.93 -6.23
CA TYR A 178 2.32 -6.97 -6.90
C TYR A 178 2.45 -7.06 -8.42
N TRP A 179 3.49 -6.43 -8.99
CA TRP A 179 3.75 -6.45 -10.43
C TRP A 179 4.27 -7.80 -10.95
N SER A 180 4.95 -8.57 -10.10
CA SER A 180 5.38 -9.92 -10.47
C SER A 180 4.21 -10.90 -10.53
N LEU A 181 3.28 -10.81 -9.57
CA LEU A 181 2.07 -11.63 -9.57
C LEU A 181 1.11 -11.30 -10.73
N ALA A 182 1.10 -10.04 -11.16
CA ALA A 182 0.22 -9.52 -12.20
C ALA A 182 0.92 -9.27 -13.55
N ALA A 183 2.10 -9.86 -13.78
CA ALA A 183 2.96 -9.52 -14.91
C ALA A 183 2.25 -9.60 -16.27
N GLN A 184 1.51 -10.69 -16.52
CA GLN A 184 0.79 -10.86 -17.78
C GLN A 184 -0.36 -9.85 -17.92
N SER A 185 -1.13 -9.60 -16.85
CA SER A 185 -2.25 -8.66 -16.92
C SER A 185 -1.79 -7.21 -17.07
N ILE A 186 -0.69 -6.82 -16.41
CA ILE A 186 -0.06 -5.51 -16.62
C ILE A 186 0.44 -5.39 -18.07
N LYS A 187 1.03 -6.46 -18.63
CA LYS A 187 1.47 -6.47 -20.03
C LYS A 187 0.31 -6.26 -21.03
N ASN A 188 -0.90 -6.73 -20.68
CA ASN A 188 -2.08 -6.55 -21.52
C ASN A 188 -2.68 -5.13 -21.44
N VAL A 189 -2.27 -4.31 -20.46
CA VAL A 189 -2.77 -2.94 -20.28
C VAL A 189 -1.77 -1.90 -20.77
N ARG A 190 -0.46 -2.16 -20.62
CA ARG A 190 0.59 -1.22 -21.04
C ARG A 190 0.55 -0.96 -22.54
N GLU A 191 0.87 0.26 -22.90
CA GLU A 191 1.11 0.68 -24.29
C GLU A 191 2.59 0.88 -24.57
N SER A 192 3.38 1.16 -23.53
CA SER A 192 4.82 1.31 -23.68
C SER A 192 5.50 0.03 -24.13
N GLU A 193 6.47 0.21 -25.02
CA GLU A 193 7.47 -0.80 -25.34
C GLU A 193 8.33 -1.17 -24.13
N LEU A 194 9.09 -2.28 -24.24
CA LEU A 194 10.06 -2.71 -23.23
C LEU A 194 10.86 -1.49 -22.74
N GLY A 195 10.86 -1.24 -21.43
CA GLY A 195 11.46 -0.04 -20.82
C GLY A 195 10.50 0.95 -20.23
N GLY A 196 9.27 0.98 -20.74
CA GLY A 196 8.33 1.98 -20.30
C GLY A 196 7.74 1.78 -18.91
N LEU A 197 7.99 0.61 -18.30
CA LEU A 197 7.62 0.28 -16.92
C LEU A 197 8.89 0.05 -16.10
N GLY A 198 9.47 1.11 -15.54
CA GLY A 198 10.67 1.04 -14.68
C GLY A 198 10.45 1.67 -13.31
N HIS A 199 10.39 3.00 -13.27
CA HIS A 199 10.22 3.84 -12.08
C HIS A 199 9.58 5.17 -12.45
N ALA A 200 8.63 5.65 -11.64
CA ALA A 200 7.77 6.79 -12.00
C ALA A 200 7.17 6.63 -13.41
N CYS A 201 6.79 5.40 -13.74
CA CYS A 201 6.59 4.94 -15.11
C CYS A 201 5.14 5.07 -15.59
N GLU A 202 4.80 4.51 -16.77
CA GLU A 202 3.44 4.53 -17.32
C GLU A 202 2.41 3.99 -16.30
N MET A 203 2.67 2.82 -15.71
CA MET A 203 1.75 2.17 -14.78
C MET A 203 1.57 3.00 -13.50
N GLU A 204 2.67 3.39 -12.86
CA GLU A 204 2.62 4.10 -11.58
C GLU A 204 1.94 5.45 -11.73
N THR A 205 2.29 6.18 -12.79
CA THR A 205 1.67 7.46 -13.11
C THR A 205 0.18 7.29 -13.40
N SER A 206 -0.20 6.27 -14.17
CA SER A 206 -1.60 5.98 -14.48
C SER A 206 -2.39 5.68 -13.22
N VAL A 207 -1.87 4.80 -12.34
CA VAL A 207 -2.55 4.44 -11.08
C VAL A 207 -2.66 5.65 -10.16
N MET A 208 -1.63 6.49 -10.06
CA MET A 208 -1.71 7.73 -9.28
C MET A 208 -2.72 8.73 -9.85
N LEU A 209 -2.84 8.86 -11.18
CA LEU A 209 -3.90 9.66 -11.80
C LEU A 209 -5.30 9.15 -11.45
N HIS A 210 -5.47 7.83 -11.33
CA HIS A 210 -6.74 7.23 -10.91
C HIS A 210 -7.05 7.45 -9.43
N LEU A 211 -6.05 7.30 -8.55
CA LEU A 211 -6.23 7.37 -7.10
C LEU A 211 -6.29 8.80 -6.58
N HIS A 212 -5.37 9.65 -7.06
CA HIS A 212 -5.11 10.98 -6.53
C HIS A 212 -4.69 11.96 -7.66
N PRO A 213 -5.57 12.26 -8.62
CA PRO A 213 -5.24 13.10 -9.77
C PRO A 213 -4.64 14.46 -9.36
N ASP A 214 -5.14 15.06 -8.28
CA ASP A 214 -4.68 16.36 -7.77
C ASP A 214 -3.22 16.38 -7.28
N ARG A 215 -2.63 15.19 -7.03
CA ARG A 215 -1.25 15.06 -6.55
C ARG A 215 -0.25 14.86 -7.70
N VAL A 216 -0.74 14.62 -8.93
CA VAL A 216 0.05 14.33 -10.12
C VAL A 216 0.25 15.59 -10.97
N LYS A 217 1.50 16.01 -11.15
CA LYS A 217 1.85 17.14 -12.05
C LYS A 217 2.10 16.60 -13.45
N LEU A 218 1.06 16.12 -14.13
CA LEU A 218 1.19 15.39 -15.42
C LEU A 218 1.99 16.15 -16.49
N ARG A 219 1.93 17.49 -16.50
CA ARG A 219 2.76 18.34 -17.39
C ARG A 219 4.28 18.13 -17.26
N LEU A 220 4.73 17.56 -16.15
CA LEU A 220 6.14 17.28 -15.86
C LEU A 220 6.52 15.81 -16.14
N ALA A 221 5.56 14.96 -16.53
CA ALA A 221 5.77 13.56 -16.86
C ALA A 221 6.55 13.44 -18.17
N LYS A 222 7.85 13.20 -18.08
CA LYS A 222 8.75 13.06 -19.23
C LYS A 222 9.50 11.74 -19.16
N ARG A 223 9.77 11.16 -20.33
CA ARG A 223 10.61 9.97 -20.46
C ARG A 223 12.04 10.27 -20.04
N ASP A 224 12.62 9.34 -19.29
CA ASP A 224 14.04 9.34 -18.91
C ASP A 224 14.43 7.88 -18.57
N GLY A 225 15.72 7.67 -18.27
CA GLY A 225 16.26 6.36 -17.91
C GLY A 225 17.16 5.76 -19.00
N PRO A 226 17.78 4.61 -18.70
CA PRO A 226 18.72 3.96 -19.60
C PRO A 226 17.99 3.35 -20.80
N LYS A 227 18.58 3.50 -21.99
CA LYS A 227 18.15 2.77 -23.18
C LYS A 227 18.52 1.29 -23.04
N HIS A 228 17.64 0.39 -23.47
CA HIS A 228 18.01 -1.03 -23.60
C HIS A 228 19.05 -1.17 -24.69
N LYS A 229 20.14 -1.87 -24.37
CA LYS A 229 21.26 -2.06 -25.30
C LYS A 229 21.33 -3.48 -25.83
N ASP A 230 20.98 -4.46 -25.00
CA ASP A 230 21.11 -5.88 -25.31
C ASP A 230 20.20 -6.75 -24.41
N ALA A 231 20.35 -8.07 -24.50
CA ALA A 231 19.56 -9.03 -23.73
C ALA A 231 19.74 -8.92 -22.21
N TYR A 232 20.86 -8.36 -21.73
CA TYR A 232 21.26 -8.29 -20.32
C TYR A 232 20.93 -6.93 -19.71
N ARG A 233 21.19 -5.83 -20.45
CA ARG A 233 21.00 -4.45 -20.03
C ARG A 233 19.59 -3.98 -20.37
N LYS A 234 18.62 -4.52 -19.63
CA LYS A 234 17.21 -4.14 -19.71
C LYS A 234 16.77 -3.37 -18.48
N SER A 235 15.95 -2.35 -18.64
CA SER A 235 15.34 -1.60 -17.54
C SER A 235 13.81 -1.64 -17.56
N ASP A 236 13.21 -2.73 -17.12
CA ASP A 236 11.76 -2.88 -17.03
C ASP A 236 11.38 -3.83 -15.87
N MET A 237 10.44 -3.45 -15.03
CA MET A 237 9.99 -4.23 -13.86
C MET A 237 9.20 -5.49 -14.22
N GLN A 238 8.76 -5.65 -15.48
CA GLN A 238 8.06 -6.85 -15.94
C GLN A 238 8.99 -7.94 -16.50
N TYR A 239 10.27 -7.64 -16.68
CA TYR A 239 11.20 -8.56 -17.32
C TYR A 239 12.34 -8.92 -16.36
N GLY A 240 12.54 -10.23 -16.16
CA GLY A 240 13.68 -10.74 -15.42
C GLY A 240 14.99 -10.28 -16.08
N ARG A 241 15.96 -9.91 -15.25
CA ARG A 241 17.33 -9.63 -15.69
C ARG A 241 18.19 -10.82 -15.32
N PRO A 242 18.84 -11.51 -16.28
CA PRO A 242 19.79 -12.58 -15.96
C PRO A 242 21.05 -12.03 -15.27
N VAL A 243 21.28 -10.71 -15.30
CA VAL A 243 22.42 -10.04 -14.67
C VAL A 243 21.88 -9.02 -13.66
N TYR A 244 22.43 -9.05 -12.45
CA TYR A 244 22.13 -8.09 -11.40
C TYR A 244 23.05 -6.86 -11.55
N PHE A 245 22.46 -5.69 -11.79
CA PHE A 245 23.19 -4.43 -11.88
C PHE A 245 22.98 -3.63 -10.60
N VAL A 246 24.08 -3.15 -10.03
CA VAL A 246 24.06 -2.22 -8.90
C VAL A 246 24.33 -0.84 -9.47
N ASN A 247 23.30 0.00 -9.49
CA ASN A 247 23.41 1.41 -9.91
C ASN A 247 22.71 2.28 -8.87
N GLU A 248 23.22 3.48 -8.70
CA GLU A 248 22.51 4.57 -8.08
C GLU A 248 21.57 5.23 -9.11
N PHE A 249 20.43 5.81 -8.68
CA PHE A 249 19.47 6.35 -9.66
C PHE A 249 20.06 7.47 -10.52
N GLN A 250 20.89 8.35 -9.94
CA GLN A 250 21.52 9.46 -10.66
C GLN A 250 22.50 9.01 -11.75
N GLU A 251 22.97 7.76 -11.72
CA GLU A 251 23.84 7.21 -12.76
C GLU A 251 23.05 6.85 -14.02
N VAL A 252 21.74 6.61 -13.90
CA VAL A 252 20.90 6.07 -14.97
C VAL A 252 19.75 6.99 -15.38
N THR A 253 19.43 8.02 -14.60
CA THR A 253 18.38 9.00 -14.89
C THR A 253 18.75 10.38 -14.35
N LYS A 254 18.38 11.43 -15.09
CA LYS A 254 18.60 12.83 -14.67
C LYS A 254 17.45 13.36 -13.83
N THR A 255 16.25 12.87 -14.11
CA THR A 255 14.99 13.36 -13.52
C THR A 255 14.49 12.48 -12.38
N GLY A 256 15.04 11.27 -12.26
CA GLY A 256 14.54 10.24 -11.35
C GLY A 256 13.56 9.28 -12.01
N THR A 257 13.01 9.62 -13.18
CA THR A 257 12.12 8.75 -13.97
C THR A 257 12.90 7.67 -14.72
N ILE A 258 12.34 6.47 -14.81
CA ILE A 258 12.78 5.39 -15.70
C ILE A 258 11.54 4.81 -16.41
N GLY A 259 11.31 5.18 -17.66
CA GLY A 259 10.19 4.68 -18.47
C GLY A 259 9.31 5.76 -19.07
N HIS A 260 8.05 5.43 -19.37
CA HIS A 260 7.18 6.24 -20.27
C HIS A 260 5.93 6.80 -19.56
N PRO A 261 6.08 7.74 -18.61
CA PRO A 261 4.93 8.31 -17.90
C PRO A 261 4.08 9.24 -18.77
N ASP A 262 4.59 9.69 -19.91
CA ASP A 262 3.86 10.50 -20.90
C ASP A 262 2.67 9.75 -21.51
N LEU A 263 2.71 8.41 -21.49
CA LEU A 263 1.59 7.59 -21.94
C LEU A 263 0.50 7.46 -20.87
N ALA A 264 0.70 7.91 -19.65
CA ALA A 264 -0.20 7.60 -18.55
C ALA A 264 -1.58 8.26 -18.65
N THR A 265 -2.63 7.52 -18.28
CA THR A 265 -4.01 8.04 -18.17
C THR A 265 -4.70 7.48 -16.94
N ALA A 266 -5.70 8.19 -16.41
CA ALA A 266 -6.48 7.73 -15.25
C ALA A 266 -7.26 6.44 -15.57
N GLU A 267 -7.76 6.30 -16.80
CA GLU A 267 -8.45 5.11 -17.28
C GLU A 267 -7.54 3.88 -17.28
N LYS A 268 -6.28 4.06 -17.74
CA LYS A 268 -5.26 3.00 -17.62
C LYS A 268 -4.96 2.70 -16.17
N GLY A 269 -4.95 3.70 -15.29
CA GLY A 269 -4.73 3.53 -13.86
C GLY A 269 -5.73 2.58 -13.23
N LYS A 270 -7.02 2.78 -13.52
CA LYS A 270 -8.08 1.88 -13.09
C LYS A 270 -7.87 0.46 -13.64
N ARG A 271 -7.57 0.33 -14.94
CA ARG A 271 -7.34 -0.97 -15.59
C ARG A 271 -6.15 -1.73 -14.98
N PHE A 272 -5.02 -1.06 -14.75
CA PHE A 272 -3.86 -1.63 -14.08
C PHE A 272 -4.20 -2.07 -12.66
N LEU A 273 -4.82 -1.21 -11.86
CA LEU A 273 -5.16 -1.52 -10.48
C LEU A 273 -6.13 -2.71 -10.38
N ASP A 274 -7.20 -2.72 -11.19
CA ASP A 274 -8.19 -3.81 -11.21
C ASP A 274 -7.55 -5.15 -11.60
N ALA A 275 -6.66 -5.13 -12.61
CA ALA A 275 -5.89 -6.28 -13.04
C ALA A 275 -4.96 -6.81 -11.94
N VAL A 276 -4.17 -5.94 -11.32
CA VAL A 276 -3.27 -6.30 -10.22
C VAL A 276 -4.05 -6.87 -9.04
N VAL A 277 -5.12 -6.21 -8.60
CA VAL A 277 -5.96 -6.68 -7.49
C VAL A 277 -6.55 -8.06 -7.80
N LYS A 278 -7.00 -8.31 -9.04
CA LYS A 278 -7.52 -9.62 -9.45
C LYS A 278 -6.46 -10.72 -9.33
N ASP A 279 -5.26 -10.49 -9.86
CA ASP A 279 -4.23 -11.53 -9.91
C ASP A 279 -3.63 -11.79 -8.52
N VAL A 280 -3.41 -10.74 -7.72
CA VAL A 280 -2.98 -10.92 -6.32
C VAL A 280 -4.07 -11.60 -5.48
N THR A 281 -5.35 -11.31 -5.71
CA THR A 281 -6.46 -12.04 -5.05
C THR A 281 -6.43 -13.53 -5.43
N THR A 282 -6.17 -13.85 -6.69
CA THR A 282 -6.04 -15.25 -7.15
C THR A 282 -4.92 -15.98 -6.42
N PHE A 283 -3.75 -15.31 -6.25
CA PHE A 283 -2.66 -15.85 -5.43
C PHE A 283 -3.11 -16.08 -3.98
N VAL A 284 -3.76 -15.09 -3.36
CA VAL A 284 -4.24 -15.20 -1.97
C VAL A 284 -5.23 -16.35 -1.81
N ASP A 285 -6.14 -16.56 -2.76
CA ASP A 285 -7.09 -17.68 -2.75
C ASP A 285 -6.39 -19.04 -2.78
N GLY A 286 -5.28 -19.14 -3.52
CA GLY A 286 -4.39 -20.29 -3.47
C GLY A 286 -3.74 -20.43 -2.11
N PHE A 287 -3.11 -19.35 -1.61
CA PHE A 287 -2.36 -19.35 -0.36
C PHE A 287 -3.22 -19.65 0.87
N VAL A 288 -4.50 -19.28 0.86
CA VAL A 288 -5.45 -19.64 1.91
C VAL A 288 -5.56 -21.16 2.09
N LYS A 289 -5.40 -21.93 1.01
CA LYS A 289 -5.51 -23.40 1.02
C LYS A 289 -4.22 -24.11 1.38
N TRP A 290 -3.08 -23.40 1.39
CA TRP A 290 -1.78 -24.01 1.66
C TRP A 290 -1.69 -24.46 3.10
#